data_AF-A0A970D057-F1
#
_entry.id   AF-A0A970D057-F1
#
_cell.length_a   1.000
_cell.length_b   1.000
_cell.length_c   1.000
_cell.angle_alpha   90.00
_cell.angle_beta   90.00
_cell.angle_gamma   90.00
#
_symmetry.space_group_name_H-M   'P 1'
#
loop_
_entity.id
_entity.type
_entity.pdbx_description
1 polymer ?
#
loop_
_entity_poly.entity_id
_entity_poly.type
_entity_poly.pdbx_seq_one_letter_code
_entity_poly.pdbx_strand_id
1 'polypeptide(L)'
;MTERNLTRLRLFSVLLLIVSLILFTGTGLLFNSIPDQIKIFADETKIINLPLKEVTIKVLPETKVIPGGQSVGVRMDVKGVLVVGLEEIQTVDGYKVNPGLEAGLEIGDSILAINNESVDSPEEVKTVVNKQKGQVRLKVRRQGDILNIRISPVQAADDGLYKIGVWVRDKTAGLGTLTFYDPYTKSFGALGHAITDPDTGHILPVERGELLSASVESVKQGTAGIPGEIRGIFYEADEPLGDLNLNTEYGIFGSFYKEFTNPYYPEPLPIGYQNQVEEGPAWILATVDGNKMERYEIRIDKVNHQTKPGTKSMVITVTDPRLLKKTGGIVQGMSGSPIIQNDKIIGAITHVFVNDPLKGYGIFIEWMLQQTDQLSNIS
;
A
#
# COMPACT_ATOMS: atom_id res chain seq x y z
N MET A 1 34.43 -43.87 6.86
CA MET A 1 34.40 -43.07 5.63
C MET A 1 32.93 -42.89 5.27
N THR A 2 32.41 -41.70 5.56
CA THR A 2 31.00 -41.43 5.84
C THR A 2 30.21 -41.10 4.56
N GLU A 3 28.91 -41.38 4.56
CA GLU A 3 27.89 -41.18 3.50
C GLU A 3 27.81 -39.77 2.88
N ARG A 4 28.64 -38.83 3.34
CA ARG A 4 28.76 -37.46 2.86
C ARG A 4 29.34 -37.33 1.44
N ASN A 5 29.87 -38.41 0.85
CA ASN A 5 30.47 -38.41 -0.48
C ASN A 5 29.56 -38.95 -1.60
N LEU A 6 28.40 -39.54 -1.30
CA LEU A 6 27.45 -39.99 -2.33
C LEU A 6 26.46 -38.89 -2.78
N THR A 7 26.21 -37.89 -1.95
CA THR A 7 25.30 -36.78 -2.28
C THR A 7 25.95 -35.70 -3.16
N ARG A 8 27.29 -35.60 -3.16
CA ARG A 8 28.02 -34.70 -4.07
C ARG A 8 28.19 -35.25 -5.49
N LEU A 9 27.93 -36.54 -5.72
CA LEU A 9 28.06 -37.19 -7.03
C LEU A 9 26.75 -37.24 -7.83
N ARG A 10 25.62 -36.80 -7.26
CA ARG A 10 24.32 -36.67 -7.95
C ARG A 10 23.95 -35.24 -8.36
N LEU A 11 24.83 -34.26 -8.10
CA LEU A 11 24.70 -32.88 -8.62
C LEU A 11 25.60 -32.58 -9.82
N PHE A 12 26.45 -33.51 -10.25
CA PHE A 12 27.36 -33.32 -11.39
C PHE A 12 27.01 -34.15 -12.63
N SER A 13 25.95 -34.96 -12.57
CA SER A 13 25.60 -35.95 -13.61
C SER A 13 24.35 -35.61 -14.43
N VAL A 14 23.81 -34.39 -14.31
CA VAL A 14 22.76 -33.87 -15.22
C VAL A 14 23.28 -32.75 -16.12
N LEU A 15 24.56 -32.36 -15.97
CA LEU A 15 25.22 -31.36 -16.79
C LEU A 15 26.04 -31.99 -17.93
N LEU A 16 25.49 -32.98 -18.66
CA LEU A 16 26.14 -33.48 -19.87
C LEU A 16 25.18 -34.28 -20.76
N LEU A 17 24.06 -33.67 -21.14
CA LEU A 17 23.33 -34.13 -22.32
C LEU A 17 22.51 -32.95 -22.86
N ILE A 18 23.08 -32.22 -23.81
CA ILE A 18 22.48 -31.51 -24.97
C ILE A 18 23.63 -30.69 -25.57
N VAL A 19 24.55 -31.38 -26.26
CA VAL A 19 25.41 -30.76 -27.28
C VAL A 19 25.44 -31.74 -28.44
N SER A 20 24.38 -31.73 -29.24
CA SER A 20 24.36 -32.26 -30.60
C SER A 20 22.97 -31.99 -31.19
N LEU A 21 22.94 -31.45 -32.41
CA LEU A 21 21.79 -30.96 -33.17
C LEU A 21 21.15 -29.69 -32.60
N ILE A 22 21.63 -28.52 -33.02
CA ILE A 22 21.00 -27.73 -34.10
C ILE A 22 22.11 -26.88 -34.75
N LEU A 23 22.85 -27.48 -35.67
CA LEU A 23 23.48 -26.74 -36.76
C LEU A 23 22.48 -26.82 -37.93
N PHE A 24 22.27 -25.69 -38.61
CA PHE A 24 21.32 -25.48 -39.72
C PHE A 24 19.84 -25.36 -39.32
N THR A 25 19.38 -24.14 -39.09
CA THR A 25 18.60 -23.37 -40.09
C THR A 25 18.41 -21.95 -39.55
N GLY A 26 18.69 -20.95 -40.39
CA GLY A 26 18.68 -19.56 -39.99
C GLY A 26 17.30 -19.05 -39.59
N THR A 27 17.26 -18.28 -38.50
CA THR A 27 16.28 -17.23 -38.27
C THR A 27 16.93 -16.18 -37.37
N GLY A 28 17.35 -15.06 -37.95
CA GLY A 28 17.82 -13.86 -37.25
C GLY A 28 16.67 -13.07 -36.59
N LEU A 29 15.71 -13.77 -36.01
CA LEU A 29 14.54 -13.23 -35.31
C LEU A 29 14.45 -13.99 -33.99
N LEU A 30 14.23 -13.27 -32.87
CA LEU A 30 14.10 -13.74 -31.47
C LEU A 30 15.26 -13.45 -30.49
N PHE A 31 16.18 -12.52 -30.77
CA PHE A 31 17.12 -12.05 -29.73
C PHE A 31 16.56 -10.96 -28.80
N ASN A 32 15.41 -10.36 -29.13
CA ASN A 32 14.87 -9.20 -28.39
C ASN A 32 13.84 -9.55 -27.29
N SER A 33 13.60 -10.82 -27.02
CA SER A 33 12.54 -11.25 -26.09
C SER A 33 13.05 -11.86 -24.78
N ILE A 34 14.37 -11.96 -24.61
CA ILE A 34 14.96 -12.65 -23.45
C ILE A 34 15.39 -11.62 -22.39
N PRO A 35 14.77 -11.67 -21.19
CA PRO A 35 15.07 -10.72 -20.12
C PRO A 35 16.52 -10.87 -19.64
N ASP A 36 17.14 -9.76 -19.26
CA ASP A 36 18.54 -9.73 -18.80
C ASP A 36 18.73 -10.47 -17.46
N GLN A 37 17.66 -10.67 -16.70
CA GLN A 37 17.64 -11.44 -15.47
C GLN A 37 16.47 -12.42 -15.44
N ILE A 38 16.76 -13.65 -15.00
CA ILE A 38 15.75 -14.66 -14.72
C ILE A 38 15.87 -15.06 -13.24
N LYS A 39 14.79 -14.85 -12.49
CA LYS A 39 14.66 -15.33 -11.10
C LYS A 39 14.05 -16.73 -11.13
N ILE A 40 14.69 -17.68 -10.47
CA ILE A 40 14.24 -19.07 -10.27
C ILE A 40 14.21 -19.31 -8.75
N PHE A 41 13.29 -20.11 -8.25
CA PHE A 41 13.24 -20.46 -6.83
C PHE A 41 13.93 -21.79 -6.55
N ALA A 42 14.33 -22.00 -5.29
CA ALA A 42 15.05 -23.20 -4.86
C ALA A 42 14.28 -24.51 -5.13
N ASP A 43 12.95 -24.44 -5.20
CA ASP A 43 12.03 -25.56 -5.42
C ASP A 43 11.46 -25.61 -6.86
N GLU A 44 11.81 -24.65 -7.72
CA GLU A 44 11.36 -24.62 -9.11
C GLU A 44 12.39 -25.19 -10.10
N THR A 45 11.92 -26.05 -11.00
CA THR A 45 12.70 -26.48 -12.18
C THR A 45 12.21 -25.72 -13.41
N LYS A 46 13.03 -24.82 -13.96
CA LYS A 46 12.78 -24.16 -15.25
C LYS A 46 13.80 -24.62 -16.29
N ILE A 47 13.30 -25.12 -17.41
CA ILE A 47 14.10 -25.39 -18.61
C ILE A 47 14.12 -24.09 -19.42
N ILE A 48 15.30 -23.48 -19.58
CA ILE A 48 15.48 -22.21 -20.28
C ILE A 48 16.40 -22.45 -21.48
N ASN A 49 15.88 -22.23 -22.69
CA ASN A 49 16.68 -22.22 -23.91
C ASN A 49 17.27 -20.82 -24.13
N LEU A 50 18.51 -20.61 -23.67
CA LEU A 50 19.24 -19.37 -23.91
C LEU A 50 19.99 -19.45 -25.25
N PRO A 51 19.82 -18.49 -26.18
CA PRO A 51 20.74 -18.31 -27.29
C PRO A 51 22.07 -17.71 -26.78
N LEU A 52 23.03 -17.39 -27.65
CA LEU A 52 24.35 -16.80 -27.34
C LEU A 52 24.28 -15.41 -26.65
N LYS A 53 23.58 -15.29 -25.52
CA LYS A 53 23.43 -14.10 -24.68
C LYS A 53 23.65 -14.55 -23.24
N GLU A 54 24.55 -13.87 -22.51
CA GLU A 54 24.72 -14.10 -21.08
C GLU A 54 23.44 -13.64 -20.34
N VAL A 55 22.90 -14.51 -19.49
CA VAL A 55 21.73 -14.23 -18.65
C VAL A 55 22.06 -14.57 -17.21
N THR A 56 21.75 -13.66 -16.30
CA THR A 56 21.95 -13.89 -14.86
C THR A 56 20.78 -14.68 -14.29
N ILE A 57 21.06 -15.87 -13.75
CA ILE A 57 20.10 -16.70 -13.01
C ILE A 57 20.29 -16.49 -11.52
N LYS A 58 19.29 -15.95 -10.84
CA LYS A 58 19.30 -15.79 -9.37
C LYS A 58 18.34 -16.79 -8.75
N VAL A 59 18.88 -17.70 -7.93
CA VAL A 59 18.08 -18.62 -7.11
C VAL A 59 17.67 -17.90 -5.84
N LEU A 60 16.36 -17.68 -5.67
CA LEU A 60 15.80 -17.03 -4.47
C LEU A 60 15.17 -18.07 -3.55
N PRO A 61 15.28 -17.93 -2.21
CA PRO A 61 14.45 -18.69 -1.30
C PRO A 61 12.97 -18.38 -1.57
N GLU A 62 12.13 -19.40 -1.44
CA GLU A 62 10.69 -19.27 -1.66
C GLU A 62 10.06 -18.43 -0.54
N THR A 63 9.75 -17.16 -0.81
CA THR A 63 9.03 -16.30 0.13
C THR A 63 7.58 -16.77 0.26
N LYS A 64 7.13 -17.04 1.48
CA LYS A 64 5.77 -17.47 1.79
C LYS A 64 5.12 -16.53 2.78
N VAL A 65 3.84 -16.23 2.57
CA VAL A 65 3.04 -15.38 3.45
C VAL A 65 1.62 -15.93 3.55
N ILE A 66 0.95 -15.66 4.66
CA ILE A 66 -0.46 -16.01 4.86
C ILE A 66 -1.29 -14.93 4.14
N PRO A 67 -2.22 -15.30 3.25
CA PRO A 67 -3.09 -14.30 2.64
C PRO A 67 -4.01 -13.70 3.71
N GLY A 68 -4.28 -12.41 3.61
CA GLY A 68 -5.27 -11.73 4.42
C GLY A 68 -6.67 -11.96 3.85
N GLY A 69 -7.28 -10.90 3.33
CA GLY A 69 -8.64 -10.87 2.76
C GLY A 69 -9.69 -10.37 3.74
N GLN A 70 -9.32 -10.18 5.01
CA GLN A 70 -10.19 -9.64 6.04
C GLN A 70 -10.24 -8.12 5.99
N SER A 71 -11.40 -7.57 6.32
CA SER A 71 -11.56 -6.13 6.55
C SER A 71 -10.82 -5.73 7.82
N VAL A 72 -10.06 -4.64 7.73
CA VAL A 72 -9.28 -4.07 8.84
C VAL A 72 -9.56 -2.58 8.94
N GLY A 73 -9.64 -2.09 10.16
CA GLY A 73 -9.66 -0.67 10.45
C GLY A 73 -8.24 -0.13 10.47
N VAL A 74 -8.04 1.07 9.97
CA VAL A 74 -6.78 1.79 10.10
C VAL A 74 -7.06 3.07 10.87
N ARG A 75 -6.27 3.31 11.91
CA ARG A 75 -6.21 4.59 12.63
C ARG A 75 -4.78 5.09 12.57
N MET A 76 -4.59 6.35 12.18
CA MET A 76 -3.25 6.90 12.02
C MET A 76 -3.20 8.37 12.40
N ASP A 77 -2.25 8.68 13.28
CA ASP A 77 -1.81 10.02 13.61
C ASP A 77 -0.70 10.42 12.62
N VAL A 78 -0.82 11.64 12.09
CA VAL A 78 0.11 12.26 11.15
C VAL A 78 1.25 12.89 11.94
N LYS A 79 2.48 12.85 11.37
CA LYS A 79 3.64 13.51 11.98
C LYS A 79 3.53 15.03 11.89
N GLY A 80 3.28 15.67 13.03
CA GLY A 80 2.89 17.07 13.10
C GLY A 80 1.45 17.29 12.61
N VAL A 81 1.14 18.48 12.13
CA VAL A 81 -0.18 18.74 11.52
C VAL A 81 -0.06 19.09 10.03
N LEU A 82 -0.84 18.42 9.19
CA LEU A 82 -0.84 18.62 7.73
C LEU A 82 -1.71 19.81 7.36
N VAL A 83 -1.17 20.75 6.59
CA VAL A 83 -1.92 21.87 5.99
C VAL A 83 -2.77 21.33 4.83
N VAL A 84 -4.09 21.34 5.01
CA VAL A 84 -5.08 20.87 4.02
C VAL A 84 -5.82 22.01 3.35
N GLY A 85 -5.66 23.24 3.84
CA GLY A 85 -6.29 24.40 3.27
C GLY A 85 -5.66 25.70 3.76
N LEU A 86 -5.85 26.75 2.97
CA LEU A 86 -5.40 28.10 3.27
C LEU A 86 -6.63 29.01 3.15
N GLU A 87 -6.94 29.76 4.21
CA GLU A 87 -8.13 30.62 4.27
C GLU A 87 -7.79 32.06 4.68
N GLU A 88 -8.46 33.02 4.04
CA GLU A 88 -8.44 34.42 4.46
C GLU A 88 -9.16 34.62 5.79
N ILE A 89 -8.49 35.29 6.71
CA ILE A 89 -9.05 35.69 8.00
C ILE A 89 -9.50 37.13 7.90
N GLN A 90 -10.74 37.40 8.32
CA GLN A 90 -11.19 38.76 8.56
C GLN A 90 -10.61 39.25 9.89
N THR A 91 -9.82 40.32 9.86
CA THR A 91 -9.19 40.92 11.04
C THR A 91 -10.13 41.87 11.75
N VAL A 92 -9.85 42.15 13.02
CA VAL A 92 -10.59 43.15 13.83
C VAL A 92 -10.63 44.55 13.20
N ASP A 93 -9.65 44.88 12.37
CA ASP A 93 -9.56 46.15 11.64
C ASP A 93 -10.32 46.14 10.29
N GLY A 94 -10.99 45.03 9.97
CA GLY A 94 -11.86 44.88 8.80
C GLY A 94 -11.16 44.40 7.52
N TYR A 95 -9.85 44.16 7.56
CA TYR A 95 -9.10 43.62 6.41
C TYR A 95 -9.25 42.11 6.31
N LYS A 96 -9.15 41.56 5.09
CA LYS A 96 -9.02 40.13 4.86
C LYS A 96 -7.57 39.83 4.48
N VAL A 97 -6.98 38.85 5.15
CA VAL A 97 -5.58 38.47 4.94
C VAL A 97 -5.41 36.99 5.21
N ASN A 98 -4.53 36.32 4.47
CA ASN A 98 -4.11 34.96 4.75
C ASN A 98 -2.63 34.95 5.13
N PRO A 99 -2.29 34.98 6.43
CA PRO A 99 -0.89 35.02 6.88
C PRO A 99 -0.09 33.79 6.43
N GLY A 100 -0.74 32.64 6.33
CA GLY A 100 -0.13 31.37 5.92
C GLY A 100 0.35 31.43 4.49
N LEU A 101 -0.54 31.86 3.60
CA LEU A 101 -0.25 32.05 2.19
C LEU A 101 0.83 33.12 1.98
N GLU A 102 0.73 34.27 2.66
CA GLU A 102 1.73 35.35 2.55
C GLU A 102 3.12 34.94 3.05
N ALA A 103 3.18 34.06 4.06
CA ALA A 103 4.43 33.50 4.58
C ALA A 103 4.99 32.36 3.70
N GLY A 104 4.27 31.95 2.66
CA GLY A 104 4.69 30.91 1.73
C GLY A 104 4.40 29.48 2.19
N LEU A 105 3.44 29.27 3.11
CA LEU A 105 2.91 27.94 3.37
C LEU A 105 2.17 27.42 2.14
N GLU A 106 2.26 26.11 1.93
CA GLU A 106 1.59 25.41 0.85
C GLU A 106 0.71 24.30 1.41
N ILE A 107 -0.37 24.01 0.70
CA ILE A 107 -1.15 22.80 0.94
C ILE A 107 -0.23 21.59 0.76
N GLY A 108 -0.24 20.66 1.71
CA GLY A 108 0.70 19.53 1.78
C GLY A 108 1.87 19.73 2.75
N ASP A 109 2.07 20.94 3.28
CA ASP A 109 3.07 21.19 4.33
C ASP A 109 2.70 20.50 5.63
N SER A 110 3.65 19.83 6.30
CA SER A 110 3.46 19.36 7.68
C SER A 110 4.13 20.32 8.66
N ILE A 111 3.36 21.02 9.49
CA ILE A 111 3.87 21.87 10.57
C ILE A 111 4.29 20.95 11.72
N LEU A 112 5.58 20.88 12.01
CA LEU A 112 6.15 20.00 13.03
C LEU A 112 6.34 20.69 14.38
N ALA A 113 6.59 22.00 14.34
CA ALA A 113 6.83 22.78 15.55
C ALA A 113 6.55 24.26 15.31
N ILE A 114 6.16 24.96 16.38
CA ILE A 114 5.98 26.40 16.42
C ILE A 114 6.87 26.94 17.55
N ASN A 115 7.82 27.82 17.24
CA ASN A 115 8.79 28.36 18.20
C ASN A 115 9.55 27.28 19.00
N ASN A 116 9.87 26.16 18.35
CA ASN A 116 10.52 24.96 18.91
C ASN A 116 9.64 24.09 19.84
N GLU A 117 8.37 24.43 20.06
CA GLU A 117 7.40 23.52 20.69
C GLU A 117 6.82 22.62 19.58
N SER A 118 6.88 21.28 19.74
CA SER A 118 6.23 20.38 18.78
C SER A 118 4.72 20.59 18.81
N VAL A 119 4.08 20.36 17.67
CA VAL A 119 2.62 20.45 17.55
C VAL A 119 2.13 19.26 16.77
N ASP A 120 1.23 18.51 17.36
CA ASP A 120 0.68 17.26 16.81
C ASP A 120 -0.87 17.28 16.79
N SER A 121 -1.48 18.43 17.11
CA SER A 121 -2.93 18.64 16.98
C SER A 121 -3.30 20.08 16.60
N PRO A 122 -4.47 20.31 15.97
CA PRO A 122 -4.97 21.66 15.68
C PRO A 122 -5.07 22.53 16.95
N GLU A 123 -5.43 21.93 18.08
CA GLU A 123 -5.60 22.54 19.39
C GLU A 123 -4.26 23.02 19.95
N GLU A 124 -3.19 22.24 19.76
CA GLU A 124 -1.83 22.64 20.12
C GLU A 124 -1.36 23.81 19.25
N VAL A 125 -1.58 23.77 17.93
CA VAL A 125 -1.28 24.91 17.05
C VAL A 125 -1.99 26.16 17.53
N LYS A 126 -3.30 26.07 17.78
CA LYS A 126 -4.11 27.18 18.31
C LYS A 126 -3.54 27.71 19.62
N THR A 127 -3.19 26.82 20.55
CA THR A 127 -2.64 27.17 21.86
C THR A 127 -1.30 27.87 21.75
N VAL A 128 -0.35 27.31 20.99
CA VAL A 128 1.00 27.88 20.85
C VAL A 128 0.96 29.23 20.13
N VAL A 129 0.14 29.36 19.08
CA VAL A 129 -0.06 30.64 18.38
C VAL A 129 -0.66 31.69 19.31
N ASN A 130 -1.68 31.35 20.10
CA ASN A 130 -2.36 32.34 20.96
C ASN A 130 -1.58 32.69 22.23
N LYS A 131 -0.62 31.87 22.67
CA LYS A 131 0.36 32.25 23.71
C LYS A 131 1.30 33.37 23.22
N GLN A 132 1.55 33.44 21.92
CA GLN A 132 2.51 34.35 21.31
C GLN A 132 1.78 35.51 20.61
N LYS A 133 1.82 36.71 21.20
CA LYS A 133 1.19 37.92 20.62
C LYS A 133 2.04 38.57 19.51
N GLY A 134 2.84 37.79 18.80
CA GLY A 134 3.84 38.27 17.84
C GLY A 134 4.23 37.22 16.81
N GLN A 135 5.25 37.54 16.01
CA GLN A 135 5.73 36.65 14.95
C GLN A 135 6.17 35.29 15.52
N VAL A 136 5.75 34.21 14.87
CA VAL A 136 6.14 32.84 15.23
C VAL A 136 6.97 32.22 14.11
N ARG A 137 7.83 31.27 14.48
CA ARG A 137 8.65 30.47 13.57
C ARG A 137 8.08 29.06 13.48
N LEU A 138 7.63 28.68 12.30
CA LEU A 138 7.19 27.33 11.98
C LEU A 138 8.39 26.51 11.50
N LYS A 139 8.53 25.28 12.02
CA LYS A 139 9.34 24.23 11.41
C LYS A 139 8.42 23.37 10.58
N VAL A 140 8.61 23.37 9.27
CA VAL A 140 7.70 22.74 8.30
C VAL A 140 8.44 21.64 7.56
N ARG A 141 7.79 20.51 7.30
CA ARG A 141 8.25 19.51 6.34
C ARG A 141 7.50 19.69 5.03
N ARG A 142 8.23 19.87 3.94
CA ARG A 142 7.69 19.95 2.57
C ARG A 142 8.45 18.97 1.69
N GLN A 143 7.75 17.98 1.12
CA GLN A 143 8.35 16.98 0.21
C GLN A 143 9.63 16.30 0.75
N GLY A 144 9.71 16.12 2.08
CA GLY A 144 10.87 15.53 2.77
C GLY A 144 11.86 16.56 3.33
N ASP A 145 11.89 17.78 2.81
CA ASP A 145 12.78 18.84 3.27
C ASP A 145 12.23 19.59 4.48
N ILE A 146 13.13 20.06 5.34
CA ILE A 146 12.78 20.86 6.52
C ILE A 146 12.98 22.35 6.22
N LEU A 147 11.88 23.09 6.26
CA LEU A 147 11.82 24.54 6.07
C LEU A 147 11.57 25.24 7.41
N ASN A 148 12.03 26.50 7.49
CA ASN A 148 11.73 27.38 8.62
C ASN A 148 11.04 28.63 8.10
N ILE A 149 9.76 28.78 8.44
CA ILE A 149 8.91 29.86 7.94
C ILE A 149 8.59 30.79 9.10
N ARG A 150 8.73 32.10 8.89
CA ARG A 150 8.29 33.11 9.86
C ARG A 150 6.93 33.63 9.43
N ILE A 151 5.99 33.64 10.36
CA ILE A 151 4.62 34.05 10.11
C ILE A 151 4.15 34.98 11.22
N SER A 152 3.38 36.00 10.86
CA SER A 152 2.78 36.93 11.80
C SER A 152 1.30 36.57 11.95
N PRO A 153 0.89 35.92 13.05
CA PRO A 153 -0.52 35.62 13.28
C PRO A 153 -1.34 36.91 13.35
N VAL A 154 -2.58 36.85 12.87
CA VAL A 154 -3.52 37.99 12.89
C VAL A 154 -4.68 37.69 13.80
N GLN A 155 -5.18 38.71 14.48
CA GLN A 155 -6.35 38.57 15.36
C GLN A 155 -7.63 38.55 14.51
N ALA A 156 -8.36 37.45 14.60
CA ALA A 156 -9.59 37.24 13.86
C ALA A 156 -10.76 38.02 14.49
N ALA A 157 -11.63 38.61 13.66
CA ALA A 157 -12.76 39.42 14.09
C ALA A 157 -13.90 38.60 14.72
N ASP A 158 -14.00 37.32 14.36
CA ASP A 158 -15.09 36.42 14.76
C ASP A 158 -14.98 35.97 16.23
N ASP A 159 -13.78 35.60 16.67
CA ASP A 159 -13.52 35.04 18.00
C ASP A 159 -12.41 35.76 18.78
N GLY A 160 -11.76 36.76 18.17
CA GLY A 160 -10.68 37.52 18.79
C GLY A 160 -9.38 36.74 18.98
N LEU A 161 -9.25 35.54 18.41
CA LEU A 161 -8.06 34.70 18.52
C LEU A 161 -7.05 35.02 17.42
N TYR A 162 -5.78 34.79 17.73
CA TYR A 162 -4.71 34.85 16.75
C TYR A 162 -4.73 33.58 15.88
N LYS A 163 -4.80 33.77 14.56
CA LYS A 163 -4.86 32.71 13.56
C LYS A 163 -3.78 32.94 12.50
N ILE A 164 -3.33 31.85 11.88
CA ILE A 164 -2.29 31.86 10.83
C ILE A 164 -2.84 31.52 9.44
N GLY A 165 -4.15 31.41 9.27
CA GLY A 165 -4.80 31.25 7.95
C GLY A 165 -4.70 29.84 7.35
N VAL A 166 -4.59 28.81 8.19
CA VAL A 166 -4.44 27.42 7.76
C VAL A 166 -5.55 26.53 8.31
N TRP A 167 -5.99 25.57 7.50
CA TRP A 167 -6.73 24.39 7.93
C TRP A 167 -5.75 23.25 8.06
N VAL A 168 -5.79 22.55 9.19
CA VAL A 168 -4.86 21.47 9.48
C VAL A 168 -5.57 20.17 9.88
N ARG A 169 -4.90 19.05 9.59
CA ARG A 169 -5.36 17.69 9.89
C ARG A 169 -4.22 16.92 10.56
N ASP A 170 -4.52 16.27 11.68
CA ASP A 170 -3.58 15.50 12.50
C ASP A 170 -3.86 13.99 12.46
N LYS A 171 -5.06 13.58 12.05
CA LYS A 171 -5.50 12.17 12.11
C LYS A 171 -6.27 11.74 10.89
N THR A 172 -6.21 10.46 10.60
CA THR A 172 -7.05 9.80 9.60
C THR A 172 -7.47 8.42 10.10
N ALA A 173 -8.64 7.99 9.63
CA ALA A 173 -9.11 6.63 9.84
C ALA A 173 -9.92 6.16 8.64
N GLY A 174 -9.88 4.85 8.38
CA GLY A 174 -10.56 4.27 7.25
C GLY A 174 -10.61 2.75 7.30
N LEU A 175 -11.45 2.18 6.45
CA LEU A 175 -11.56 0.74 6.27
C LEU A 175 -10.68 0.30 5.10
N GLY A 176 -9.95 -0.78 5.30
CA GLY A 176 -9.12 -1.41 4.29
C GLY A 176 -9.25 -2.93 4.30
N THR A 177 -8.49 -3.59 3.45
CA THR A 177 -8.32 -5.04 3.47
C THR A 177 -6.88 -5.40 3.77
N LEU A 178 -6.67 -6.35 4.69
CA LEU A 178 -5.37 -6.97 4.92
C LEU A 178 -4.98 -7.77 3.69
N THR A 179 -3.78 -7.55 3.14
CA THR A 179 -3.31 -8.28 1.96
C THR A 179 -2.59 -9.55 2.35
N PHE A 180 -1.58 -9.43 3.20
CA PHE A 180 -0.77 -10.56 3.63
C PHE A 180 -0.24 -10.34 5.04
N TYR A 181 0.12 -11.45 5.67
CA TYR A 181 0.85 -11.51 6.93
C TYR A 181 2.03 -12.48 6.78
N ASP A 182 3.22 -12.04 7.18
CA ASP A 182 4.41 -12.87 7.25
C ASP A 182 4.55 -13.43 8.68
N PRO A 183 4.36 -14.74 8.91
CA PRO A 183 4.46 -15.33 10.23
C PRO A 183 5.87 -15.32 10.82
N TYR A 184 6.92 -15.18 10.00
CA TYR A 184 8.31 -15.19 10.48
C TYR A 184 8.70 -13.85 11.09
N THR A 185 8.34 -12.76 10.43
CA THR A 185 8.66 -11.38 10.86
C THR A 185 7.54 -10.74 11.66
N LYS A 186 6.34 -11.33 11.63
CA LYS A 186 5.06 -10.75 12.06
C LYS A 186 4.64 -9.50 11.28
N SER A 187 5.33 -9.19 10.18
CA SER A 187 5.01 -8.04 9.36
C SER A 187 3.75 -8.28 8.54
N PHE A 188 3.04 -7.20 8.21
CA PHE A 188 1.90 -7.25 7.33
C PHE A 188 2.00 -6.20 6.23
N GLY A 189 1.26 -6.46 5.15
CA GLY A 189 0.87 -5.46 4.18
C GLY A 189 -0.65 -5.40 4.08
N ALA A 190 -1.20 -4.19 4.09
CA ALA A 190 -2.61 -3.94 3.86
C ALA A 190 -2.76 -2.76 2.90
N LEU A 191 -3.92 -2.68 2.23
CA LEU A 191 -4.16 -1.76 1.12
C LEU A 191 -3.19 -1.96 -0.06
N GLY A 192 -3.69 -1.73 -1.27
CA GLY A 192 -2.87 -1.77 -2.49
C GLY A 192 -2.30 -0.40 -2.89
N HIS A 193 -2.44 0.61 -2.02
CA HIS A 193 -2.08 2.01 -2.29
C HIS A 193 -1.84 2.80 -0.99
N ALA A 194 -1.31 4.01 -1.13
CA ALA A 194 -1.13 4.94 -0.02
C ALA A 194 -2.45 5.44 0.57
N ILE A 195 -2.47 5.69 1.87
CA ILE A 195 -3.48 6.55 2.49
C ILE A 195 -3.09 7.99 2.19
N THR A 196 -3.95 8.66 1.42
CA THR A 196 -3.75 10.05 1.04
C THR A 196 -4.77 10.94 1.73
N ASP A 197 -4.39 12.20 1.88
CA ASP A 197 -5.35 13.24 2.18
C ASP A 197 -6.37 13.40 1.02
N PRO A 198 -7.69 13.38 1.27
CA PRO A 198 -8.70 13.45 0.22
C PRO A 198 -8.74 14.79 -0.52
N ASP A 199 -8.31 15.87 0.13
CA ASP A 199 -8.38 17.23 -0.42
C ASP A 199 -7.15 17.53 -1.30
N THR A 200 -6.00 16.98 -0.91
CA THR A 200 -4.70 17.31 -1.53
C THR A 200 -4.07 16.17 -2.33
N GLY A 201 -4.47 14.92 -2.08
CA GLY A 201 -3.85 13.73 -2.67
C GLY A 201 -2.47 13.38 -2.11
N HIS A 202 -1.96 14.12 -1.12
CA HIS A 202 -0.65 13.84 -0.52
C HIS A 202 -0.68 12.61 0.38
N ILE A 203 0.37 11.80 0.29
CA ILE A 203 0.58 10.65 1.17
C ILE A 203 0.79 11.15 2.60
N LEU A 204 -0.01 10.62 3.52
CA LEU A 204 0.05 11.01 4.92
C LEU A 204 1.24 10.33 5.62
N PRO A 205 2.20 11.08 6.18
CA PRO A 205 3.31 10.47 6.93
C PRO A 205 2.81 9.89 8.25
N VAL A 206 3.30 8.71 8.59
CA VAL A 206 2.95 8.00 9.83
C VAL A 206 3.79 8.55 10.99
N GLU A 207 3.15 9.02 12.08
CA GLU A 207 3.81 9.17 13.38
C GLU A 207 3.50 7.99 14.29
N ARG A 208 2.21 7.71 14.43
CA ARG A 208 1.69 6.54 15.12
C ARG A 208 0.53 6.00 14.32
N GLY A 209 0.53 4.71 14.02
CA GLY A 209 -0.57 4.05 13.34
C GLY A 209 -0.91 2.74 14.00
N GLU A 210 -2.16 2.34 13.88
CA GLU A 210 -2.70 1.12 14.47
C GLU A 210 -3.59 0.43 13.45
N LEU A 211 -3.45 -0.89 13.40
CA LEU A 211 -4.35 -1.78 12.69
C LEU A 211 -5.41 -2.29 13.67
N LEU A 212 -6.68 -2.18 13.30
CA LEU A 212 -7.82 -2.51 14.16
C LEU A 212 -8.67 -3.61 13.53
N SER A 213 -9.35 -4.38 14.38
CA SER A 213 -10.41 -5.28 13.96
C SER A 213 -11.59 -4.48 13.37
N ALA A 214 -12.15 -4.95 12.25
CA ALA A 214 -13.30 -4.33 11.62
C ALA A 214 -14.29 -5.34 11.06
N SER A 215 -15.58 -4.98 11.11
CA SER A 215 -16.69 -5.79 10.60
C SER A 215 -17.45 -4.98 9.58
N VAL A 216 -17.80 -5.62 8.47
CA VAL A 216 -18.62 -5.02 7.42
C VAL A 216 -20.08 -5.01 7.86
N GLU A 217 -20.64 -3.82 8.05
CA GLU A 217 -22.04 -3.65 8.40
C GLU A 217 -22.92 -3.63 7.13
N SER A 218 -22.46 -2.94 6.09
CA SER A 218 -23.18 -2.85 4.83
C SER A 218 -22.26 -2.55 3.65
N VAL A 219 -22.75 -2.80 2.45
CA VAL A 219 -22.07 -2.40 1.22
C VAL A 219 -23.01 -1.56 0.36
N LYS A 220 -22.58 -0.35 0.04
CA LYS A 220 -23.19 0.47 -1.00
C LYS A 220 -22.63 0.02 -2.35
N GLN A 221 -23.52 -0.38 -3.25
CA GLN A 221 -23.11 -0.85 -4.57
C GLN A 221 -22.47 0.25 -5.42
N GLY A 222 -21.44 -0.12 -6.17
CA GLY A 222 -20.83 0.73 -7.19
C GLY A 222 -21.61 0.67 -8.49
N THR A 223 -21.70 1.81 -9.18
CA THR A 223 -22.25 1.90 -10.53
C THR A 223 -21.31 2.74 -11.40
N ALA A 224 -21.48 2.70 -12.72
CA ALA A 224 -20.64 3.50 -13.61
C ALA A 224 -20.72 4.99 -13.25
N GLY A 225 -19.57 5.60 -12.95
CA GLY A 225 -19.43 6.99 -12.53
C GLY A 225 -19.58 7.22 -11.01
N ILE A 226 -20.11 6.26 -10.25
CA ILE A 226 -20.33 6.39 -8.80
C ILE A 226 -19.69 5.20 -8.08
N PRO A 227 -18.53 5.41 -7.43
CA PRO A 227 -17.89 4.38 -6.64
C PRO A 227 -18.81 3.85 -5.54
N GLY A 228 -18.81 2.52 -5.38
CA GLY A 228 -19.41 1.87 -4.22
C GLY A 228 -18.48 1.91 -3.02
N GLU A 229 -19.01 1.52 -1.85
CA GLU A 229 -18.32 1.68 -0.57
C GLU A 229 -18.70 0.54 0.39
N ILE A 230 -17.71 -0.09 1.00
CA ILE A 230 -17.89 -0.95 2.17
C ILE A 230 -17.97 -0.05 3.41
N ARG A 231 -19.04 -0.20 4.18
CA ARG A 231 -19.24 0.46 5.46
C ARG A 231 -19.11 -0.55 6.57
N GLY A 232 -18.29 -0.21 7.56
CA GLY A 232 -18.03 -1.09 8.67
C GLY A 232 -17.81 -0.33 9.95
N ILE A 233 -17.77 -1.09 11.03
CA ILE A 233 -17.47 -0.58 12.36
C ILE A 233 -16.12 -1.13 12.81
N PHE A 234 -15.35 -0.29 13.48
CA PHE A 234 -14.18 -0.72 14.23
C PHE A 234 -14.67 -1.17 15.60
N TYR A 235 -14.20 -2.32 16.05
CA TYR A 235 -14.45 -2.81 17.40
C TYR A 235 -13.12 -3.17 18.05
N GLU A 236 -13.09 -3.28 19.37
CA GLU A 236 -11.86 -3.52 20.14
C GLU A 236 -10.80 -2.42 19.93
N ALA A 237 -11.22 -1.13 19.89
CA ALA A 237 -10.29 -0.01 19.66
C ALA A 237 -9.19 0.13 20.73
N ASP A 238 -9.37 -0.52 21.89
CA ASP A 238 -8.39 -0.60 22.98
C ASP A 238 -7.46 -1.83 22.86
N GLU A 239 -7.75 -2.77 21.94
CA GLU A 239 -6.91 -3.93 21.63
C GLU A 239 -6.57 -3.98 20.13
N PRO A 240 -5.65 -3.11 19.65
CA PRO A 240 -5.22 -3.13 18.26
C PRO A 240 -4.64 -4.51 17.86
N LEU A 241 -4.76 -4.84 16.57
CA LEU A 241 -4.16 -6.02 15.96
C LEU A 241 -2.63 -5.88 15.84
N GLY A 242 -2.16 -4.65 15.65
CA GLY A 242 -0.74 -4.35 15.46
C GLY A 242 -0.47 -2.87 15.23
N ASP A 243 0.82 -2.54 15.14
CA ASP A 243 1.29 -1.21 14.77
C ASP A 243 1.27 -1.05 13.25
N LEU A 244 0.90 0.14 12.77
CA LEU A 244 1.15 0.60 11.41
C LEU A 244 2.33 1.56 11.47
N ASN A 245 3.40 1.24 10.74
CA ASN A 245 4.66 1.97 10.78
C ASN A 245 4.96 2.70 9.48
N LEU A 246 4.45 2.21 8.35
CA LEU A 246 4.73 2.77 7.02
C LEU A 246 3.43 2.97 6.22
N ASN A 247 3.37 4.10 5.52
CA ASN A 247 2.36 4.40 4.52
C ASN A 247 3.11 4.82 3.25
N THR A 248 3.03 3.99 2.22
CA THR A 248 3.78 4.17 0.97
C THR A 248 2.83 4.12 -0.22
N GLU A 249 3.31 4.48 -1.42
CA GLU A 249 2.54 4.35 -2.67
C GLU A 249 2.00 2.94 -2.91
N TYR A 250 2.61 1.91 -2.32
CA TYR A 250 2.33 0.50 -2.60
C TYR A 250 1.52 -0.20 -1.50
N GLY A 251 1.10 0.54 -0.48
CA GLY A 251 0.33 0.01 0.65
C GLY A 251 0.79 0.57 1.98
N ILE A 252 0.13 0.10 3.04
CA ILE A 252 0.49 0.32 4.43
C ILE A 252 1.11 -0.94 5.02
N PHE A 253 2.10 -0.75 5.90
CA PHE A 253 2.89 -1.83 6.45
C PHE A 253 3.18 -1.60 7.93
N GLY A 254 3.34 -2.71 8.65
CA GLY A 254 3.67 -2.70 10.06
C GLY A 254 3.75 -4.12 10.60
N SER A 255 3.50 -4.29 11.90
CA SER A 255 3.69 -5.56 12.60
C SER A 255 2.51 -5.91 13.49
N PHE A 256 2.07 -7.16 13.45
CA PHE A 256 1.05 -7.67 14.35
C PHE A 256 1.60 -7.92 15.76
N TYR A 257 0.79 -7.67 16.79
CA TYR A 257 1.13 -8.02 18.17
C TYR A 257 0.95 -9.50 18.45
N LYS A 258 -0.11 -10.09 17.89
CA LYS A 258 -0.50 -11.50 18.07
C LYS A 258 -0.40 -12.23 16.74
N GLU A 259 -0.23 -13.54 16.79
CA GLU A 259 -0.23 -14.33 15.56
C GLU A 259 -1.56 -14.21 14.82
N PHE A 260 -1.46 -14.07 13.51
CA PHE A 260 -2.58 -14.01 12.59
C PHE A 260 -2.83 -15.38 11.96
N THR A 261 -4.10 -15.78 11.86
CA THR A 261 -4.48 -17.03 11.19
C THR A 261 -5.56 -16.77 10.13
N ASN A 262 -5.48 -17.48 9.01
CA ASN A 262 -6.49 -17.46 7.96
C ASN A 262 -7.21 -18.82 7.92
N PRO A 263 -8.56 -18.86 8.06
CA PRO A 263 -9.30 -20.12 8.11
C PRO A 263 -9.32 -20.89 6.78
N TYR A 264 -9.12 -20.22 5.64
CA TYR A 264 -9.01 -20.88 4.33
C TYR A 264 -7.57 -21.30 4.00
N TYR A 265 -6.59 -20.60 4.55
CA TYR A 265 -5.16 -20.81 4.31
C TYR A 265 -4.42 -20.83 5.64
N PRO A 266 -4.55 -21.91 6.43
CA PRO A 266 -3.86 -22.03 7.71
C PRO A 266 -2.33 -22.09 7.53
N GLU A 267 -1.87 -22.54 6.36
CA GLU A 267 -0.46 -22.59 5.99
C GLU A 267 -0.09 -21.42 5.05
N PRO A 268 1.12 -20.85 5.16
CA PRO A 268 1.59 -19.80 4.26
C PRO A 268 1.62 -20.24 2.79
N LEU A 269 1.14 -19.38 1.90
CA LEU A 269 1.23 -19.57 0.45
C LEU A 269 2.52 -18.95 -0.10
N PRO A 270 3.14 -19.55 -1.12
CA PRO A 270 4.19 -18.89 -1.86
C PRO A 270 3.71 -17.65 -2.60
N ILE A 271 4.61 -16.69 -2.78
CA ILE A 271 4.36 -15.56 -3.65
C ILE A 271 4.62 -15.93 -5.11
N GLY A 272 3.84 -15.35 -6.02
CA GLY A 272 4.10 -15.38 -7.45
C GLY A 272 4.75 -14.08 -7.91
N TYR A 273 5.90 -14.19 -8.55
CA TYR A 273 6.56 -13.03 -9.16
C TYR A 273 5.88 -12.65 -10.47
N GLN A 274 6.11 -11.42 -10.94
CA GLN A 274 5.47 -10.93 -12.17
C GLN A 274 5.61 -11.86 -13.38
N ASN A 275 6.70 -12.62 -13.50
CA ASN A 275 6.94 -13.57 -14.61
C ASN A 275 6.16 -14.90 -14.48
N GLN A 276 5.37 -15.06 -13.41
CA GLN A 276 4.50 -16.21 -13.15
C GLN A 276 3.03 -15.83 -13.16
N VAL A 277 2.72 -14.54 -13.36
CA VAL A 277 1.36 -14.04 -13.48
C VAL A 277 0.91 -14.19 -14.92
N GLU A 278 -0.23 -14.83 -15.12
CA GLU A 278 -0.79 -15.12 -16.42
C GLU A 278 -2.16 -14.43 -16.59
N GLU A 279 -2.44 -13.95 -17.80
CA GLU A 279 -3.80 -13.51 -18.14
C GLU A 279 -4.74 -14.72 -18.11
N GLY A 280 -5.90 -14.57 -17.46
CA GLY A 280 -6.82 -15.68 -17.27
C GLY A 280 -7.48 -15.73 -15.88
N PRO A 281 -8.04 -16.88 -15.50
CA PRO A 281 -8.76 -17.03 -14.23
C PRO A 281 -7.84 -16.80 -13.03
N ALA A 282 -8.37 -16.10 -12.03
CA ALA A 282 -7.74 -15.91 -10.73
C ALA A 282 -8.81 -15.73 -9.66
N TRP A 283 -8.38 -15.54 -8.42
CA TRP A 283 -9.27 -15.41 -7.28
C TRP A 283 -8.86 -14.24 -6.42
N ILE A 284 -9.82 -13.68 -5.69
CA ILE A 284 -9.55 -12.72 -4.63
C ILE A 284 -10.12 -13.23 -3.31
N LEU A 285 -9.50 -12.84 -2.20
CA LEU A 285 -10.12 -12.94 -0.88
C LEU A 285 -10.64 -11.57 -0.46
N ALA A 286 -11.91 -11.51 -0.08
CA ALA A 286 -12.52 -10.27 0.39
C ALA A 286 -13.60 -10.57 1.43
N THR A 287 -13.82 -9.60 2.33
CA THR A 287 -14.93 -9.59 3.28
C THR A 287 -15.90 -8.47 2.89
N VAL A 288 -17.16 -8.83 2.65
CA VAL A 288 -18.21 -7.89 2.22
C VAL A 288 -19.49 -8.00 3.06
N ASP A 289 -19.46 -8.79 4.12
CA ASP A 289 -20.62 -9.11 4.96
C ASP A 289 -20.14 -9.62 6.33
N GLY A 290 -20.32 -8.80 7.36
CA GLY A 290 -19.80 -9.03 8.70
C GLY A 290 -18.28 -9.26 8.69
N ASN A 291 -17.86 -10.35 9.32
CA ASN A 291 -16.48 -10.83 9.34
C ASN A 291 -16.23 -12.01 8.39
N LYS A 292 -17.19 -12.30 7.50
CA LYS A 292 -17.14 -13.47 6.64
C LYS A 292 -16.27 -13.18 5.41
N MET A 293 -15.02 -13.58 5.52
CA MET A 293 -14.12 -13.64 4.37
C MET A 293 -14.55 -14.75 3.42
N GLU A 294 -14.55 -14.47 2.12
CA GLU A 294 -14.89 -15.44 1.08
C GLU A 294 -13.92 -15.32 -0.11
N ARG A 295 -13.85 -16.40 -0.88
CA ARG A 295 -13.10 -16.47 -2.14
C ARG A 295 -14.04 -16.13 -3.30
N TYR A 296 -13.64 -15.17 -4.14
CA TYR A 296 -14.42 -14.73 -5.30
C TYR A 296 -13.61 -14.85 -6.59
N GLU A 297 -14.26 -15.32 -7.65
CA GLU A 297 -13.70 -15.41 -9.00
C GLU A 297 -13.46 -14.04 -9.62
N ILE A 298 -12.28 -13.90 -10.23
CA ILE A 298 -11.91 -12.79 -11.10
C ILE A 298 -11.22 -13.34 -12.36
N ARG A 299 -11.01 -12.45 -13.33
CA ARG A 299 -10.13 -12.69 -14.47
C ARG A 299 -9.07 -11.60 -14.53
N ILE A 300 -7.82 -11.97 -14.74
CA ILE A 300 -6.74 -11.06 -15.10
C ILE A 300 -6.85 -10.80 -16.60
N ASP A 301 -7.26 -9.59 -16.97
CA ASP A 301 -7.43 -9.21 -18.37
C ASP A 301 -6.12 -8.77 -19.01
N LYS A 302 -5.19 -8.24 -18.21
CA LYS A 302 -3.90 -7.77 -18.69
C LYS A 302 -2.84 -7.82 -17.60
N VAL A 303 -1.64 -8.27 -17.94
CA VAL A 303 -0.45 -8.18 -17.09
C VAL A 303 0.50 -7.12 -17.63
N ASN A 304 0.90 -6.17 -16.78
CA ASN A 304 1.87 -5.13 -17.11
C ASN A 304 3.18 -5.40 -16.35
N HIS A 305 4.15 -6.03 -17.02
CA HIS A 305 5.49 -6.23 -16.45
C HIS A 305 6.19 -4.88 -16.20
N GLN A 306 6.85 -4.79 -15.06
CA GLN A 306 7.35 -3.53 -14.50
C GLN A 306 8.81 -3.68 -14.10
N THR A 307 9.66 -2.75 -14.56
CA THR A 307 11.07 -2.67 -14.14
C THR A 307 11.27 -1.81 -12.90
N LYS A 308 10.25 -1.03 -12.52
CA LYS A 308 10.18 -0.21 -11.29
C LYS A 308 8.82 -0.44 -10.61
N PRO A 309 8.74 -0.35 -9.28
CA PRO A 309 7.47 -0.48 -8.56
C PRO A 309 6.38 0.46 -9.11
N GLY A 310 5.14 -0.04 -9.16
CA GLY A 310 4.00 0.73 -9.62
C GLY A 310 2.66 0.05 -9.29
N THR A 311 1.62 0.85 -9.06
CA THR A 311 0.32 0.40 -8.54
C THR A 311 -0.63 -0.22 -9.58
N LYS A 312 -0.24 -0.21 -10.86
CA LYS A 312 -1.04 -0.69 -12.01
C LYS A 312 -0.38 -1.89 -12.71
N SER A 313 0.02 -2.87 -11.92
CA SER A 313 0.70 -4.08 -12.37
C SER A 313 -0.18 -5.00 -13.21
N MET A 314 -1.49 -5.01 -12.96
CA MET A 314 -2.45 -5.81 -13.73
C MET A 314 -3.81 -5.11 -13.83
N VAL A 315 -4.59 -5.48 -14.84
CA VAL A 315 -6.01 -5.15 -14.96
C VAL A 315 -6.80 -6.41 -14.69
N ILE A 316 -7.79 -6.30 -13.80
CA ILE A 316 -8.66 -7.40 -13.43
C ILE A 316 -10.13 -7.07 -13.71
N THR A 317 -10.94 -8.09 -13.96
CA THR A 317 -12.39 -8.05 -14.00
C THR A 317 -12.97 -8.99 -12.95
N VAL A 318 -13.88 -8.52 -12.12
CA VAL A 318 -14.68 -9.38 -11.21
C VAL A 318 -15.69 -10.17 -12.03
N THR A 319 -15.66 -11.50 -11.88
CA THR A 319 -16.57 -12.41 -12.60
C THR A 319 -17.51 -13.18 -11.69
N ASP A 320 -17.26 -13.18 -10.37
CA ASP A 320 -18.08 -13.92 -9.40
C ASP A 320 -19.49 -13.32 -9.25
N PRO A 321 -20.56 -14.05 -9.59
CA PRO A 321 -21.92 -13.53 -9.54
C PRO A 321 -22.37 -13.20 -8.11
N ARG A 322 -21.82 -13.86 -7.08
CA ARG A 322 -22.18 -13.60 -5.68
C ARG A 322 -21.63 -12.24 -5.24
N LEU A 323 -20.39 -11.94 -5.62
CA LEU A 323 -19.77 -10.64 -5.32
C LEU A 323 -20.50 -9.52 -6.06
N LEU A 324 -20.68 -9.68 -7.37
CA LEU A 324 -21.36 -8.69 -8.21
C LEU A 324 -22.76 -8.37 -7.73
N LYS A 325 -23.53 -9.39 -7.30
CA LYS A 325 -24.86 -9.19 -6.72
C LYS A 325 -24.84 -8.36 -5.45
N LYS A 326 -23.79 -8.47 -4.61
CA LYS A 326 -23.67 -7.73 -3.36
C LYS A 326 -23.15 -6.31 -3.58
N THR A 327 -22.16 -6.13 -4.46
CA THR A 327 -21.33 -4.92 -4.49
C THR A 327 -21.39 -4.13 -5.79
N GLY A 328 -21.91 -4.73 -6.87
CA GLY A 328 -21.87 -4.14 -8.21
C GLY A 328 -20.48 -4.17 -8.87
N GLY A 329 -19.49 -4.81 -8.24
CA GLY A 329 -18.10 -4.83 -8.70
C GLY A 329 -17.09 -4.59 -7.58
N ILE A 330 -15.95 -4.02 -7.91
CA ILE A 330 -14.94 -3.55 -6.95
C ILE A 330 -15.45 -2.25 -6.31
N VAL A 331 -15.38 -2.18 -4.99
CA VAL A 331 -15.84 -1.03 -4.20
C VAL A 331 -14.75 -0.54 -3.26
N GLN A 332 -14.86 0.70 -2.78
CA GLN A 332 -13.96 1.23 -1.76
C GLN A 332 -13.99 0.34 -0.52
N GLY A 333 -12.82 0.08 0.07
CA GLY A 333 -12.62 -0.89 1.17
C GLY A 333 -12.08 -2.26 0.71
N MET A 334 -12.28 -2.66 -0.56
CA MET A 334 -11.67 -3.88 -1.13
C MET A 334 -10.20 -3.72 -1.51
N SER A 335 -9.67 -2.49 -1.49
CA SER A 335 -8.25 -2.26 -1.71
C SER A 335 -7.44 -3.06 -0.69
N GLY A 336 -6.48 -3.82 -1.20
CA GLY A 336 -5.70 -4.77 -0.42
C GLY A 336 -6.21 -6.21 -0.48
N SER A 337 -7.38 -6.51 -1.07
CA SER A 337 -7.82 -7.90 -1.26
C SER A 337 -6.75 -8.70 -2.03
N PRO A 338 -6.19 -9.78 -1.43
CA PRO A 338 -5.12 -10.53 -2.06
C PRO A 338 -5.65 -11.26 -3.29
N ILE A 339 -4.86 -11.21 -4.36
CA ILE A 339 -5.10 -11.88 -5.63
C ILE A 339 -4.29 -13.19 -5.64
N ILE A 340 -4.98 -14.29 -5.88
CA ILE A 340 -4.43 -15.65 -5.86
C ILE A 340 -4.59 -16.29 -7.24
N GLN A 341 -3.49 -16.79 -7.80
CA GLN A 341 -3.46 -17.54 -9.06
C GLN A 341 -2.44 -18.68 -8.92
N ASN A 342 -2.77 -19.88 -9.42
CA ASN A 342 -1.88 -21.05 -9.38
C ASN A 342 -1.32 -21.33 -7.98
N ASP A 343 -2.18 -21.28 -6.96
CA ASP A 343 -1.85 -21.46 -5.54
C ASP A 343 -0.75 -20.53 -4.99
N LYS A 344 -0.57 -19.38 -5.65
CA LYS A 344 0.35 -18.32 -5.26
C LYS A 344 -0.40 -17.02 -5.00
N ILE A 345 0.04 -16.26 -4.01
CA ILE A 345 -0.38 -14.86 -3.87
C ILE A 345 0.42 -14.06 -4.90
N ILE A 346 -0.25 -13.45 -5.86
CA ILE A 346 0.41 -12.74 -6.97
C ILE A 346 0.31 -11.22 -6.84
N GLY A 347 -0.59 -10.73 -5.99
CA GLY A 347 -0.84 -9.31 -5.87
C GLY A 347 -1.99 -8.95 -4.94
N ALA A 348 -2.43 -7.71 -5.04
CA ALA A 348 -3.57 -7.17 -4.32
C ALA A 348 -4.37 -6.21 -5.19
N ILE A 349 -5.68 -6.10 -4.96
CA ILE A 349 -6.51 -5.07 -5.59
C ILE A 349 -6.06 -3.68 -5.12
N THR A 350 -5.99 -2.70 -6.03
CA THR A 350 -5.72 -1.30 -5.70
C THR A 350 -6.96 -0.43 -5.93
N HIS A 351 -7.16 0.05 -7.16
CA HIS A 351 -8.19 1.02 -7.51
C HIS A 351 -9.20 0.45 -8.49
N VAL A 352 -10.47 0.80 -8.31
CA VAL A 352 -11.56 0.51 -9.25
C VAL A 352 -11.53 1.49 -10.44
N PHE A 353 -12.01 1.05 -11.60
CA PHE A 353 -12.25 1.93 -12.73
C PHE A 353 -13.56 2.69 -12.49
N VAL A 354 -13.50 4.02 -12.44
CA VAL A 354 -14.66 4.87 -12.12
C VAL A 354 -15.87 4.59 -13.03
N ASN A 355 -15.63 4.33 -14.32
CA ASN A 355 -16.70 4.10 -15.31
C ASN A 355 -17.05 2.62 -15.53
N ASP A 356 -16.34 1.70 -14.91
CA ASP A 356 -16.58 0.25 -15.03
C ASP A 356 -16.25 -0.43 -13.70
N PRO A 357 -17.21 -0.50 -12.75
CA PRO A 357 -16.94 -1.02 -11.42
C PRO A 357 -16.55 -2.50 -11.42
N LEU A 358 -16.81 -3.24 -12.52
CA LEU A 358 -16.37 -4.62 -12.65
C LEU A 358 -14.84 -4.71 -12.76
N LYS A 359 -14.19 -3.62 -13.21
CA LYS A 359 -12.76 -3.58 -13.49
C LYS A 359 -11.98 -2.79 -12.47
N GLY A 360 -10.74 -3.20 -12.28
CA GLY A 360 -9.80 -2.49 -11.43
C GLY A 360 -8.36 -2.81 -11.75
N TYR A 361 -7.48 -2.17 -11.01
CA TYR A 361 -6.06 -2.43 -11.03
C TYR A 361 -5.66 -3.36 -9.89
N GLY A 362 -4.64 -4.17 -10.14
CA GLY A 362 -3.89 -4.87 -9.10
C GLY A 362 -2.42 -4.45 -9.08
N ILE A 363 -1.79 -4.56 -7.93
CA ILE A 363 -0.35 -4.40 -7.71
C ILE A 363 0.30 -5.77 -7.50
N PHE A 364 1.51 -6.00 -8.00
CA PHE A 364 2.25 -7.23 -7.71
C PHE A 364 2.65 -7.31 -6.23
N ILE A 365 2.54 -8.50 -5.66
CA ILE A 365 2.92 -8.75 -4.27
C ILE A 365 4.41 -8.48 -4.01
N GLU A 366 5.26 -8.68 -5.03
CA GLU A 366 6.70 -8.44 -4.91
C GLU A 366 7.03 -6.96 -4.63
N TRP A 367 6.20 -6.02 -5.09
CA TRP A 367 6.39 -4.59 -4.81
C TRP A 367 6.00 -4.24 -3.38
N MET A 368 4.94 -4.88 -2.87
CA MET A 368 4.50 -4.70 -1.50
C MET A 368 5.53 -5.25 -0.52
N LEU A 369 6.04 -6.46 -0.76
CA LEU A 369 7.04 -7.09 0.11
C LEU A 369 8.39 -6.37 0.13
N GLN A 370 8.79 -5.69 -0.95
CA GLN A 370 9.98 -4.84 -0.92
C GLN A 370 9.85 -3.67 0.07
N GLN A 371 8.63 -3.29 0.48
CA GLN A 371 8.44 -2.25 1.49
C GLN A 371 8.63 -2.79 2.91
N THR A 372 8.38 -4.08 3.17
CA THR A 372 8.57 -4.65 4.51
C THR A 372 10.04 -4.73 4.91
N ASP A 373 10.96 -4.85 3.94
CA ASP A 373 12.41 -4.76 4.19
C ASP A 373 12.81 -3.41 4.82
N GLN A 374 12.03 -2.34 4.60
CA GLN A 374 12.27 -1.04 5.22
C GLN A 374 11.96 -1.03 6.72
N LEU A 375 11.05 -1.90 7.19
CA LEU A 375 10.76 -2.05 8.62
C LEU A 375 11.98 -2.53 9.39
N SER A 376 12.80 -3.39 8.79
CA SER A 376 14.04 -3.91 9.40
C SER A 376 15.10 -2.84 9.65
N ASN A 377 14.98 -1.66 9.02
CA ASN A 377 15.90 -0.54 9.20
C ASN A 377 15.41 0.50 10.22
N ILE A 378 14.19 0.33 10.76
CA ILE A 378 13.56 1.26 11.72
C ILE A 378 13.72 0.76 13.16
N SER A 379 14.03 -0.53 13.35
CA SER A 379 14.22 -1.20 14.65
C SER A 379 15.62 -1.05 15.23
#